data_AF-A0A1S8WR98-F1
#
_entry.id   AF-A0A1S8WR98-F1
#
_cell.length_a   1.000
_cell.length_b   1.000
_cell.length_c   1.000
_cell.angle_alpha   90.00
_cell.angle_beta   90.00
_cell.angle_gamma   90.00
#
_symmetry.space_group_name_H-M   'P 1'
#
loop_
_entity.id
_entity.type
_entity.pdbx_description
1 polymer ?
#
loop_
_entity_poly.entity_id
_entity_poly.type
_entity_poly.pdbx_seq_one_letter_code
_entity_poly.pdbx_strand_id
1 'polypeptide(L)'
;CNVGRKNYYDRLKIPVLGDGYLGLGHLSARRRLGDSYILNVLAGQQLIYPNHRNDFEPDAQVVFGSHHRIYPEDFHMVTADVSHGGWKIEVLGLSTHTGRISSIRFTATLDSTTWLNKAIVGCANQINAALGATLSGNVYVVDCNRIPRLPTLVISLPGTDLNLLPEQYVQKDTTQGRTQCFSSIVSDPAIRNEDMILGMSFMEHFLSMFDQEVKKVGFN
;
A
#
# COMPACT_ATOMS: atom_id res chain seq x y z
N CYS A 1 11.96 -7.40 13.53
CA CYS A 1 10.87 -7.08 14.49
C CYS A 1 10.29 -8.36 15.11
N ASN A 2 10.79 -8.86 16.24
CA ASN A 2 10.38 -10.19 16.73
C ASN A 2 10.06 -10.22 18.23
N VAL A 3 8.78 -10.17 18.63
CA VAL A 3 8.30 -10.52 19.99
C VAL A 3 6.83 -10.99 19.96
N GLY A 4 6.59 -12.18 20.53
CA GLY A 4 5.48 -12.53 21.44
C GLY A 4 4.02 -12.30 21.04
N ARG A 5 3.28 -13.41 20.88
CA ARG A 5 1.84 -13.50 20.59
C ARG A 5 0.94 -12.71 21.56
N LYS A 6 -0.02 -11.97 21.00
CA LYS A 6 -1.36 -11.78 21.59
C LYS A 6 -2.42 -11.96 20.49
N ASN A 7 -3.47 -12.70 20.80
CA ASN A 7 -4.58 -12.94 19.88
C ASN A 7 -5.46 -11.69 19.77
N TYR A 8 -5.75 -11.23 18.55
CA TYR A 8 -6.73 -10.17 18.31
C TYR A 8 -7.66 -10.56 17.15
N TYR A 9 -8.97 -10.32 17.32
CA TYR A 9 -10.00 -10.62 16.34
C TYR A 9 -10.24 -9.39 15.46
N ASP A 10 -10.08 -9.57 14.16
CA ASP A 10 -10.21 -8.52 13.15
C ASP A 10 -11.68 -8.36 12.72
N ARG A 11 -12.23 -7.14 12.83
CA ARG A 11 -13.48 -6.74 12.16
C ARG A 11 -13.32 -5.34 11.59
N LEU A 12 -12.42 -5.19 10.63
CA LEU A 12 -12.46 -4.06 9.71
C LEU A 12 -13.31 -4.48 8.50
N LYS A 13 -14.58 -4.09 8.54
CA LYS A 13 -15.50 -4.24 7.41
C LYS A 13 -15.10 -3.22 6.33
N ILE A 14 -14.68 -3.71 5.17
CA ILE A 14 -14.59 -2.92 3.94
C ILE A 14 -16.00 -2.37 3.63
N PRO A 15 -16.16 -1.10 3.21
CA PRO A 15 -17.42 -0.64 2.66
C PRO A 15 -17.74 -1.48 1.42
N VAL A 16 -18.76 -2.33 1.53
CA VAL A 16 -19.27 -3.15 0.43
C VAL A 16 -20.09 -2.23 -0.49
N LEU A 17 -19.43 -1.60 -1.47
CA LEU A 17 -20.11 -0.88 -2.56
C LEU A 17 -19.90 -1.53 -3.93
N GLY A 18 -19.25 -2.70 -3.98
CA GLY A 18 -19.06 -3.48 -5.22
C GLY A 18 -19.76 -4.83 -5.17
N ASP A 19 -20.30 -5.26 -6.31
CA ASP A 19 -20.96 -6.57 -6.48
C ASP A 19 -19.96 -7.75 -6.53
N GLY A 20 -18.65 -7.47 -6.58
CA GLY A 20 -17.60 -8.48 -6.64
C GLY A 20 -16.18 -7.90 -6.67
N TYR A 21 -15.19 -8.77 -6.89
CA TYR A 21 -13.77 -8.41 -6.95
C TYR A 21 -13.16 -8.78 -8.30
N LEU A 22 -12.42 -7.85 -8.91
CA LEU A 22 -11.59 -8.10 -10.09
C LEU A 22 -10.11 -8.10 -9.70
N GLY A 23 -9.52 -9.28 -9.47
CA GLY A 23 -8.14 -9.38 -9.01
C GLY A 23 -7.13 -8.94 -10.08
N LEU A 24 -6.23 -7.99 -9.75
CA LEU A 24 -5.17 -7.48 -10.65
C LEU A 24 -3.74 -7.95 -10.33
N GLY A 25 -3.63 -9.09 -9.64
CA GLY A 25 -2.36 -9.72 -9.30
C GLY A 25 -1.59 -10.27 -10.52
N HIS A 26 -0.30 -10.55 -10.34
CA HIS A 26 0.56 -11.05 -11.41
C HIS A 26 0.22 -12.51 -11.80
N LEU A 27 0.50 -12.85 -13.07
CA LEU A 27 0.15 -14.13 -13.72
C LEU A 27 0.76 -15.40 -13.08
N SER A 28 1.79 -15.26 -12.24
CA SER A 28 2.40 -16.36 -11.48
C SER A 28 1.52 -16.89 -10.34
N ALA A 29 0.33 -16.33 -10.12
CA ALA A 29 -0.68 -16.89 -9.24
C ALA A 29 -1.07 -18.31 -9.71
N ARG A 30 -0.69 -19.35 -8.95
CA ARG A 30 -1.23 -20.70 -9.18
C ARG A 30 -2.75 -20.67 -9.02
N ARG A 31 -3.50 -21.00 -10.08
CA ARG A 31 -4.95 -21.24 -10.02
C ARG A 31 -5.29 -22.67 -10.41
N ARG A 32 -6.43 -23.16 -9.89
CA ARG A 32 -6.93 -24.54 -10.05
C ARG A 32 -7.79 -24.75 -11.31
N LEU A 33 -7.99 -23.75 -12.17
CA LEU A 33 -8.82 -23.86 -13.37
C LEU A 33 -8.15 -23.14 -14.56
N GLY A 34 -8.29 -23.73 -15.76
CA GLY A 34 -7.65 -23.32 -17.00
C GLY A 34 -8.24 -22.06 -17.66
N ASP A 35 -8.54 -21.04 -16.87
CA ASP A 35 -9.18 -19.81 -17.35
C ASP A 35 -8.15 -18.71 -17.65
N SER A 36 -8.31 -18.08 -18.82
CA SER A 36 -7.57 -16.88 -19.20
C SER A 36 -7.94 -15.72 -18.28
N TYR A 37 -6.92 -15.13 -17.65
CA TYR A 37 -7.07 -13.94 -16.80
C TYR A 37 -7.52 -12.71 -17.59
N ILE A 38 -8.28 -11.77 -17.00
CA ILE A 38 -8.82 -10.63 -17.76
C ILE A 38 -7.73 -9.80 -18.44
N LEU A 39 -6.58 -9.51 -17.80
CA LEU A 39 -5.51 -8.79 -18.50
C LEU A 39 -4.89 -9.61 -19.63
N ASN A 40 -4.88 -10.94 -19.52
CA ASN A 40 -4.42 -11.82 -20.59
C ASN A 40 -5.44 -11.90 -21.74
N VAL A 41 -6.74 -11.91 -21.44
CA VAL A 41 -7.80 -11.82 -22.44
C VAL A 41 -7.73 -10.46 -23.13
N LEU A 42 -7.60 -9.38 -22.38
CA LEU A 42 -7.49 -8.03 -22.92
C LEU A 42 -6.21 -7.87 -23.76
N ALA A 43 -5.05 -8.31 -23.28
CA ALA A 43 -3.79 -8.27 -24.03
C ALA A 43 -3.84 -9.17 -25.27
N GLY A 44 -4.29 -10.42 -25.12
CA GLY A 44 -4.37 -11.40 -26.19
C GLY A 44 -5.39 -11.06 -27.27
N GLN A 45 -6.42 -10.27 -26.94
CA GLN A 45 -7.39 -9.71 -27.89
C GLN A 45 -7.01 -8.30 -28.38
N GLN A 46 -5.81 -7.80 -28.03
CA GLN A 46 -5.35 -6.43 -28.34
C GLN A 46 -6.27 -5.32 -27.80
N LEU A 47 -7.14 -5.59 -26.83
CA LEU A 47 -8.07 -4.61 -26.25
C LEU A 47 -7.37 -3.58 -25.33
N ILE A 48 -6.06 -3.71 -25.14
CA ILE A 48 -5.21 -2.72 -24.48
C ILE A 48 -4.59 -1.84 -25.57
N TYR A 49 -5.27 -0.74 -25.91
CA TYR A 49 -4.86 0.18 -26.98
C TYR A 49 -4.23 1.47 -26.43
N PRO A 50 -3.24 2.05 -27.14
CA PRO A 50 -2.46 3.20 -26.66
C PRO A 50 -3.15 4.57 -26.70
N ASN A 51 -4.44 4.63 -27.07
CA ASN A 51 -5.08 5.90 -27.41
C ASN A 51 -6.51 6.01 -26.87
N HIS A 52 -6.66 5.87 -25.55
CA HIS A 52 -7.88 6.27 -24.87
C HIS A 52 -7.72 7.64 -24.20
N ARG A 53 -8.62 8.55 -24.54
CA ARG A 53 -8.87 9.79 -23.78
C ARG A 53 -9.96 9.50 -22.78
N ASN A 54 -9.61 9.39 -21.51
CA ASN A 54 -10.58 9.41 -20.42
C ASN A 54 -10.51 10.81 -19.79
N ASP A 55 -11.23 11.76 -20.39
CA ASP A 55 -11.27 13.17 -19.96
C ASP A 55 -12.28 13.43 -18.81
N PHE A 56 -12.59 12.41 -18.01
CA PHE A 56 -13.33 12.59 -16.77
C PHE A 56 -12.35 12.90 -15.63
N GLU A 57 -12.77 13.71 -14.65
CA GLU A 57 -12.09 13.87 -13.35
C GLU A 57 -12.75 12.94 -12.30
N PRO A 58 -12.46 11.63 -12.30
CA PRO A 58 -12.90 10.76 -11.21
C PRO A 58 -11.98 10.92 -9.99
N ASP A 59 -12.51 10.61 -8.81
CA ASP A 59 -11.72 10.57 -7.55
C ASP A 59 -10.56 9.55 -7.61
N ALA A 60 -10.65 8.54 -8.50
CA ALA A 60 -9.59 7.59 -8.80
C ALA A 60 -9.75 6.98 -10.21
N GLN A 61 -8.65 6.62 -10.87
CA GLN A 61 -8.65 5.99 -12.21
C GLN A 61 -7.70 4.79 -12.27
N VAL A 62 -8.14 3.72 -12.94
CA VAL A 62 -7.27 2.60 -13.35
C VAL A 62 -7.10 2.66 -14.86
N VAL A 63 -5.87 2.65 -15.34
CA VAL A 63 -5.56 2.65 -16.77
C VAL A 63 -4.91 1.33 -17.17
N PHE A 64 -5.41 0.74 -18.26
CA PHE A 64 -4.79 -0.43 -18.89
C PHE A 64 -4.07 0.01 -20.16
N GLY A 65 -2.80 -0.35 -20.28
CA GLY A 65 -1.98 0.05 -21.43
C GLY A 65 -1.38 1.44 -21.26
N SER A 66 -1.16 2.13 -22.38
CA SER A 66 -0.58 3.47 -22.37
C SER A 66 -1.64 4.56 -22.27
N HIS A 67 -1.25 5.68 -21.64
CA HIS A 67 -2.04 6.89 -21.52
C HIS A 67 -1.23 8.08 -22.02
N HIS A 68 -1.88 9.02 -22.73
CA HIS A 68 -1.22 10.21 -23.27
C HIS A 68 -0.70 11.23 -22.22
N ARG A 69 -0.86 10.94 -20.93
CA ARG A 69 -0.43 11.79 -19.79
C ARG A 69 0.35 11.02 -18.73
N ILE A 70 0.54 9.71 -18.92
CA ILE A 70 1.23 8.83 -17.97
C ILE A 70 2.37 8.19 -18.75
N TYR A 71 3.59 8.62 -18.44
CA TYR A 71 4.78 8.21 -19.15
C TYR A 71 5.64 7.31 -18.24
N PRO A 72 6.03 6.09 -18.66
CA PRO A 72 6.82 5.18 -17.82
C PRO A 72 8.14 5.76 -17.30
N GLU A 73 8.74 6.69 -18.03
CA GLU A 73 9.96 7.40 -17.65
C GLU A 73 9.80 8.32 -16.42
N ASP A 74 8.57 8.72 -16.09
CA ASP A 74 8.28 9.54 -14.91
C ASP A 74 8.24 8.71 -13.62
N PHE A 75 8.34 7.38 -13.72
CA PHE A 75 8.22 6.48 -12.58
C PHE A 75 9.57 5.92 -12.14
N HIS A 76 9.76 5.87 -10.83
CA HIS A 76 10.86 5.11 -10.24
C HIS A 76 10.51 3.62 -10.20
N MET A 77 10.97 2.89 -11.21
CA MET A 77 10.68 1.47 -11.38
C MET A 77 11.54 0.58 -10.46
N VAL A 78 10.89 -0.18 -9.58
CA VAL A 78 11.51 -1.18 -8.69
C VAL A 78 11.15 -2.60 -9.11
N THR A 79 12.09 -3.53 -8.92
CA THR A 79 11.84 -4.96 -9.17
C THR A 79 10.78 -5.49 -8.21
N ALA A 80 9.80 -6.23 -8.75
CA ALA A 80 8.75 -6.85 -7.95
C ALA A 80 8.93 -8.37 -7.82
N ASP A 81 8.78 -8.90 -6.61
CA ASP A 81 8.51 -10.31 -6.39
C ASP A 81 7.04 -10.58 -6.67
N VAL A 82 6.80 -11.31 -7.75
CA VAL A 82 5.47 -11.68 -8.22
C VAL A 82 5.02 -13.07 -7.73
N SER A 83 5.77 -13.68 -6.83
CA SER A 83 5.45 -15.00 -6.26
C SER A 83 4.03 -15.03 -5.69
N HIS A 84 3.31 -16.11 -5.97
CA HIS A 84 1.93 -16.31 -5.52
C HIS A 84 0.93 -15.26 -6.06
N GLY A 85 1.31 -14.48 -7.08
CA GLY A 85 0.43 -13.53 -7.75
C GLY A 85 0.29 -12.17 -7.07
N GLY A 86 1.01 -11.93 -5.96
CA GLY A 86 1.04 -10.61 -5.33
C GLY A 86 1.99 -9.67 -6.05
N TRP A 87 1.79 -8.37 -5.88
CA TRP A 87 2.75 -7.35 -6.26
C TRP A 87 3.57 -6.96 -5.04
N LYS A 88 4.79 -7.49 -4.94
CA LYS A 88 5.61 -7.30 -3.76
C LYS A 88 6.91 -6.59 -4.09
N ILE A 89 7.32 -5.66 -3.24
CA ILE A 89 8.56 -4.89 -3.40
C ILE A 89 9.48 -5.08 -2.20
N GLU A 90 10.79 -5.07 -2.44
CA GLU A 90 11.77 -5.05 -1.34
C GLU A 90 11.83 -3.63 -0.75
N VAL A 91 11.64 -3.53 0.56
CA VAL A 91 11.88 -2.32 1.34
C VAL A 91 13.21 -2.49 2.07
N LEU A 92 14.12 -1.55 1.85
CA LEU A 92 15.48 -1.58 2.40
C LEU A 92 15.53 -1.14 3.87
N GLY A 93 14.55 -0.35 4.29
CA GLY A 93 14.43 0.15 5.65
C GLY A 93 13.39 1.26 5.74
N LEU A 94 13.14 1.65 6.98
CA LEU A 94 12.22 2.74 7.33
C LEU A 94 12.98 3.78 8.13
N SER A 95 12.73 5.05 7.87
CA SER A 95 13.33 6.14 8.62
C SER A 95 12.40 7.35 8.72
N THR A 96 12.78 8.26 9.59
CA THR A 96 12.31 9.63 9.62
C THR A 96 13.51 10.56 9.46
N HIS A 97 13.25 11.86 9.27
CA HIS A 97 14.32 12.85 9.33
C HIS A 97 15.02 12.91 10.71
N THR A 98 14.39 12.40 11.77
CA THR A 98 14.95 12.37 13.13
C THR A 98 15.77 11.10 13.41
N GLY A 99 15.71 10.09 12.55
CA GLY A 99 16.50 8.87 12.72
C GLY A 99 15.96 7.65 11.99
N ARG A 100 16.72 6.57 12.02
CA ARG A 100 16.32 5.28 11.42
C ARG A 100 15.27 4.61 12.31
N ILE A 101 14.15 4.18 11.72
CA ILE A 101 13.12 3.36 12.39
C ILE A 101 13.58 1.91 12.35
N SER A 102 13.87 1.38 11.16
CA SER A 102 14.32 0.00 10.96
C SER A 102 15.35 -0.07 9.83
N SER A 103 16.40 -0.85 10.04
CA SER A 103 17.39 -1.22 9.00
C SER A 103 17.17 -2.62 8.45
N ILE A 104 16.11 -3.30 8.92
CA ILE A 104 15.81 -4.65 8.48
C ILE A 104 15.08 -4.55 7.15
N ARG A 105 15.59 -5.28 6.15
CA ARG A 105 14.91 -5.40 4.86
C ARG A 105 13.71 -6.32 4.99
N PHE A 106 12.62 -5.95 4.35
CA PHE A 106 11.40 -6.75 4.33
C PHE A 106 10.68 -6.59 3.00
N THR A 107 9.65 -7.40 2.79
CA THR A 107 8.84 -7.34 1.59
C THR A 107 7.53 -6.61 1.88
N ALA A 108 7.17 -5.64 1.06
CA ALA A 108 5.87 -4.97 1.12
C ALA A 108 4.98 -5.44 -0.03
N THR A 109 3.77 -5.91 0.27
CA THR A 109 2.76 -6.26 -0.73
C THR A 109 1.84 -5.08 -0.98
N LEU A 110 1.66 -4.66 -2.22
CA LEU A 110 0.64 -3.70 -2.62
C LEU A 110 -0.71 -4.43 -2.76
N ASP A 111 -1.70 -3.99 -2.00
CA ASP A 111 -3.01 -4.66 -1.95
C ASP A 111 -4.15 -3.64 -1.88
N SER A 112 -4.81 -3.42 -3.01
CA SER A 112 -5.96 -2.52 -3.11
C SER A 112 -7.23 -3.05 -2.42
N THR A 113 -7.22 -4.29 -1.90
CA THR A 113 -8.35 -4.86 -1.13
C THR A 113 -8.30 -4.49 0.34
N THR A 114 -7.23 -3.85 0.80
CA THR A 114 -7.12 -3.33 2.17
C THR A 114 -7.07 -1.80 2.19
N TRP A 115 -7.84 -1.19 3.09
CA TRP A 115 -7.86 0.26 3.25
C TRP A 115 -6.58 0.76 3.94
N LEU A 116 -6.22 0.14 5.06
CA LEU A 116 -5.10 0.54 5.91
C LEU A 116 -3.85 -0.26 5.57
N ASN A 117 -2.70 0.33 5.89
CA ASN A 117 -1.42 -0.37 5.86
C ASN A 117 -1.35 -1.32 7.05
N LYS A 118 -0.86 -2.54 6.83
CA LYS A 118 -0.77 -3.57 7.86
C LYS A 118 0.68 -4.00 8.05
N ALA A 119 1.10 -4.13 9.29
CA ALA A 119 2.40 -4.67 9.65
C ALA A 119 2.28 -5.65 10.82
N ILE A 120 3.25 -6.55 10.98
CA ILE A 120 3.34 -7.38 12.18
C ILE A 120 3.37 -6.49 13.43
N VAL A 121 2.73 -6.93 14.52
CA VAL A 121 2.52 -6.16 15.76
C VAL A 121 3.77 -5.41 16.24
N GLY A 122 4.93 -6.09 16.28
CA GLY A 122 6.18 -5.46 16.72
C GLY A 122 6.64 -4.33 15.79
N CYS A 123 6.52 -4.53 14.48
CA CYS A 123 6.89 -3.53 13.48
C CYS A 123 5.92 -2.34 13.51
N ALA A 124 4.60 -2.60 13.57
CA ALA A 124 3.59 -1.56 13.71
C ALA A 124 3.84 -0.70 14.95
N ASN A 125 4.13 -1.31 16.11
CA ASN A 125 4.47 -0.56 17.33
C ASN A 125 5.70 0.33 17.15
N GLN A 126 6.75 -0.20 16.53
CA GLN A 126 8.01 0.51 16.32
C GLN A 126 7.85 1.70 15.37
N ILE A 127 7.16 1.50 14.25
CA ILE A 127 6.87 2.56 13.28
C ILE A 127 6.03 3.65 13.96
N ASN A 128 4.91 3.27 14.56
CA ASN A 128 3.98 4.24 15.14
C ASN A 128 4.57 5.02 16.31
N ALA A 129 5.41 4.39 17.14
CA ALA A 129 6.14 5.10 18.19
C ALA A 129 7.09 6.17 17.60
N ALA A 130 7.79 5.85 16.51
CA ALA A 130 8.66 6.81 15.81
C ALA A 130 7.88 7.94 15.13
N LEU A 131 6.63 7.68 14.73
CA LEU A 131 5.71 8.69 14.17
C LEU A 131 4.94 9.48 15.23
N GLY A 132 5.26 9.30 16.52
CA GLY A 132 4.63 10.06 17.62
C GLY A 132 3.22 9.60 17.97
N ALA A 133 2.81 8.41 17.53
CA ALA A 133 1.53 7.82 17.85
C ALA A 133 1.62 6.92 19.10
N THR A 134 0.51 6.79 19.82
CA THR A 134 0.38 5.92 20.99
C THR A 134 -0.72 4.90 20.76
N LEU A 135 -0.52 3.65 21.19
CA LEU A 135 -1.54 2.61 21.03
C LEU A 135 -2.73 2.90 21.96
N SER A 136 -3.93 3.01 21.40
CA SER A 136 -5.18 3.16 22.14
C SER A 136 -6.23 2.20 21.58
N GLY A 137 -6.59 1.19 22.36
CA GLY A 137 -7.37 0.05 21.86
C GLY A 137 -6.58 -0.71 20.79
N ASN A 138 -7.04 -0.63 19.54
CA ASN A 138 -6.45 -1.35 18.40
C ASN A 138 -5.82 -0.44 17.35
N VAL A 139 -5.85 0.87 17.60
CA VAL A 139 -5.36 1.88 16.67
C VAL A 139 -4.27 2.72 17.33
N TYR A 140 -3.41 3.30 16.52
CA TYR A 140 -2.33 4.15 16.99
C TYR A 140 -2.76 5.61 16.87
N VAL A 141 -3.13 6.22 17.99
CA VAL A 141 -3.70 7.57 18.02
C VAL A 141 -2.61 8.63 18.08
N VAL A 142 -2.87 9.76 17.42
CA VAL A 142 -2.04 10.98 17.46
C VAL A 142 -2.91 12.16 17.89
N ASP A 143 -2.29 13.18 18.48
CA ASP A 143 -2.96 14.46 18.71
C ASP A 143 -3.21 15.14 17.37
N CYS A 144 -4.48 15.32 17.00
CA CYS A 144 -4.90 15.96 15.76
C CYS A 144 -4.26 17.35 15.55
N ASN A 145 -3.99 18.09 16.63
CA ASN A 145 -3.39 19.43 16.55
C ASN A 145 -1.88 19.40 16.29
N ARG A 146 -1.26 18.22 16.41
CA ARG A 146 0.17 18.02 16.22
C ARG A 146 0.54 17.38 14.88
N ILE A 147 -0.44 17.04 14.03
CA ILE A 147 -0.21 16.44 12.71
C ILE A 147 0.87 17.20 11.91
N PRO A 148 0.83 18.55 11.78
CA PRO A 148 1.83 19.28 11.00
C PRO A 148 3.26 19.22 11.59
N ARG A 149 3.44 18.68 12.79
CA ARG A 149 4.73 18.54 13.49
C ARG A 149 5.18 17.09 13.59
N LEU A 150 4.39 16.13 13.11
CA LEU A 150 4.82 14.73 13.08
C LEU A 150 5.90 14.56 12.00
N PRO A 151 6.77 13.55 12.11
CA PRO A 151 7.85 13.38 11.16
C PRO A 151 7.39 12.79 9.83
N THR A 152 7.99 13.20 8.72
CA THR A 152 7.87 12.48 7.44
C THR A 152 8.36 11.03 7.61
N LEU A 153 7.54 10.08 7.17
CA LEU A 153 7.94 8.67 7.06
C LEU A 153 8.64 8.46 5.72
N VAL A 154 9.83 7.89 5.75
CA VAL A 154 10.62 7.56 4.57
C VAL A 154 10.68 6.05 4.42
N ILE A 155 10.16 5.55 3.30
CA ILE A 155 10.23 4.15 2.89
C ILE A 155 11.33 4.02 1.85
N SER A 156 12.46 3.43 2.22
CA SER A 156 13.60 3.30 1.32
C SER A 156 13.46 2.07 0.42
N LEU A 157 13.48 2.30 -0.88
CA LEU A 157 13.44 1.27 -1.91
C LEU A 157 14.79 1.22 -2.66
N PRO A 158 15.06 0.16 -3.44
CA PRO A 158 16.21 0.15 -4.34
C PRO A 158 16.15 1.31 -5.36
N GLY A 159 17.01 2.31 -5.18
CA GLY A 159 17.18 3.43 -6.11
C GLY A 159 16.23 4.61 -5.94
N THR A 160 15.29 4.56 -4.99
CA THR A 160 14.41 5.69 -4.66
C THR A 160 13.93 5.63 -3.22
N ASP A 161 13.54 6.77 -2.65
CA ASP A 161 12.88 6.88 -1.34
C ASP A 161 11.47 7.42 -1.55
N LEU A 162 10.47 6.78 -0.94
CA LEU A 162 9.10 7.27 -0.91
C LEU A 162 8.85 8.01 0.40
N ASN A 163 8.44 9.27 0.29
CA ASN A 163 8.22 10.16 1.43
C ASN A 163 6.73 10.34 1.69
N LEU A 164 6.26 9.94 2.87
CA LEU A 164 4.90 10.21 3.33
C LEU A 164 4.91 11.31 4.39
N LEU A 165 4.27 12.42 4.07
CA LEU A 165 3.98 13.52 4.99
C LEU A 165 2.99 13.07 6.07
N PRO A 166 2.95 13.75 7.22
CA PRO A 166 2.00 13.45 8.30
C PRO A 166 0.55 13.30 7.85
N GLU A 167 0.10 14.17 6.96
CA GLU A 167 -1.27 14.16 6.44
C GLU A 167 -1.57 12.92 5.59
N GLN A 168 -0.53 12.25 5.08
CA GLN A 168 -0.63 11.07 4.20
C GLN A 168 -0.61 9.75 4.98
N TYR A 169 -0.13 9.73 6.22
CA TYR A 169 -0.18 8.52 7.07
C TYR A 169 -1.09 8.68 8.28
N VAL A 170 -1.75 9.83 8.48
CA VAL A 170 -2.72 10.04 9.56
C VAL A 170 -4.14 10.10 9.00
N GLN A 171 -4.97 9.19 9.46
CA GLN A 171 -6.40 9.10 9.18
C GLN A 171 -7.20 9.91 10.21
N LYS A 172 -8.31 10.49 9.78
CA LYS A 172 -9.23 11.25 10.64
C LYS A 172 -10.61 10.61 10.59
N ASP A 173 -11.10 10.18 11.74
CA ASP A 173 -12.48 9.71 11.90
C ASP A 173 -13.24 10.67 12.81
N THR A 174 -14.40 11.15 12.37
CA THR A 174 -15.24 12.06 13.15
C THR A 174 -16.56 11.40 13.49
N THR A 175 -16.71 11.01 14.75
CA THR A 175 -17.91 10.37 15.27
C THR A 175 -18.53 11.26 16.36
N GLN A 176 -19.83 11.56 16.23
CA GLN A 176 -20.60 12.36 17.20
C GLN A 176 -19.93 13.71 17.55
N GLY A 177 -19.36 14.39 16.55
CA GLY A 177 -18.70 15.69 16.73
C GLY A 177 -17.32 15.64 17.41
N ARG A 178 -16.78 14.44 17.66
CA ARG A 178 -15.41 14.24 18.14
C ARG A 178 -14.56 13.66 17.01
N THR A 179 -13.45 14.32 16.71
CA THR A 179 -12.47 13.83 15.73
C THR A 179 -11.37 13.07 16.45
N GLN A 180 -11.15 11.83 16.02
CA GLN A 180 -10.02 10.99 16.40
C GLN A 180 -9.05 10.92 15.21
N CYS A 181 -7.77 11.19 15.48
CA CYS A 181 -6.70 11.03 14.51
C CYS A 181 -5.87 9.79 14.85
N PHE A 182 -5.64 8.94 13.86
CA PHE A 182 -4.91 7.69 14.05
C PHE A 182 -4.05 7.37 12.83
N SER A 183 -2.98 6.61 13.03
CA SER A 183 -2.09 6.18 11.96
C SER A 183 -2.79 5.21 11.01
N SER A 184 -2.50 5.36 9.71
CA SER A 184 -2.93 4.41 8.68
C SER A 184 -2.19 3.07 8.76
N ILE A 185 -1.15 2.96 9.59
CA ILE A 185 -0.36 1.76 9.78
C ILE A 185 -0.83 1.03 11.04
N VAL A 186 -1.54 -0.07 10.86
CA VAL A 186 -2.11 -0.88 11.94
C VAL A 186 -1.37 -2.20 12.11
N SER A 187 -1.48 -2.78 13.31
CA SER A 187 -0.95 -4.10 13.59
C SER A 187 -1.90 -5.18 13.08
N ASP A 188 -1.37 -6.15 12.34
CA ASP A 188 -2.10 -7.36 11.96
C ASP A 188 -1.40 -8.61 12.52
N PRO A 189 -2.03 -9.35 13.46
CA PRO A 189 -1.45 -10.56 14.05
C PRO A 189 -1.43 -11.76 13.08
N ALA A 190 -2.16 -11.71 11.96
CA ALA A 190 -2.13 -12.74 10.93
C ALA A 190 -0.85 -12.67 10.08
N ILE A 191 -0.18 -11.50 10.03
CA ILE A 191 1.12 -11.34 9.40
C ILE A 191 2.19 -11.99 10.31
N ARG A 192 2.89 -13.00 9.77
CA ARG A 192 3.82 -13.85 10.53
C ARG A 192 5.29 -13.59 10.25
N ASN A 193 5.59 -12.96 9.13
CA ASN A 193 6.91 -12.51 8.72
C ASN A 193 7.03 -10.98 8.92
N GLU A 194 8.19 -10.40 8.63
CA GLU A 194 8.37 -8.95 8.71
C GLU A 194 7.73 -8.19 7.54
N ASP A 195 6.92 -8.88 6.73
CA ASP A 195 6.27 -8.29 5.58
C ASP A 195 5.24 -7.25 6.00
N MET A 196 5.05 -6.24 5.15
CA MET A 196 3.99 -5.26 5.28
C MET A 196 3.00 -5.40 4.14
N ILE A 197 1.76 -5.01 4.39
CA ILE A 197 0.78 -4.77 3.34
C ILE A 197 0.60 -3.27 3.25
N LEU A 198 0.81 -2.73 2.05
CA LEU A 198 0.57 -1.34 1.72
C LEU A 198 -0.78 -1.27 1.02
N GLY A 199 -1.74 -0.64 1.71
CA GLY A 199 -3.13 -0.56 1.29
C GLY A 199 -3.45 0.69 0.49
N MET A 200 -4.75 0.94 0.31
CA MET A 200 -5.27 2.13 -0.38
C MET A 200 -4.77 3.44 0.25
N SER A 201 -4.70 3.54 1.59
CA SER A 201 -4.15 4.70 2.30
C SER A 201 -2.66 4.98 2.05
N PHE A 202 -1.95 4.07 1.39
CA PHE A 202 -0.62 4.35 0.82
C PHE A 202 -0.73 4.63 -0.69
N MET A 203 -1.44 3.77 -1.42
CA MET A 203 -1.53 3.84 -2.88
C MET A 203 -2.24 5.10 -3.40
N GLU A 204 -3.09 5.74 -2.59
CA GLU A 204 -3.76 7.00 -2.94
C GLU A 204 -2.79 8.20 -3.02
N HIS A 205 -1.57 8.06 -2.49
CA HIS A 205 -0.58 9.12 -2.43
C HIS A 205 0.54 8.99 -3.46
N PHE A 206 0.58 7.88 -4.20
CA PHE A 206 1.58 7.63 -5.22
C PHE A 206 0.93 7.08 -6.48
N LEU A 207 1.21 7.69 -7.63
CA LEU A 207 0.80 7.09 -8.88
C LEU A 207 1.58 5.79 -9.04
N SER A 208 0.86 4.68 -9.15
CA SER A 208 1.44 3.34 -9.13
C SER A 208 1.29 2.67 -10.49
N MET A 209 2.41 2.24 -11.08
CA MET A 209 2.45 1.50 -12.34
C MET A 209 2.80 0.03 -12.09
N PHE A 210 2.07 -0.90 -12.70
CA PHE A 210 2.28 -2.34 -12.54
C PHE A 210 2.62 -2.97 -13.89
N ASP A 211 3.91 -3.25 -14.12
CA ASP A 211 4.38 -3.81 -15.37
C ASP A 211 4.46 -5.35 -15.28
N GLN A 212 3.52 -6.01 -15.97
CA GLN A 212 3.40 -7.47 -16.01
C GLN A 212 4.54 -8.13 -16.79
N GLU A 213 5.09 -7.48 -17.81
CA GLU A 213 6.08 -8.10 -18.70
C GLU A 213 7.46 -8.13 -18.04
N VAL A 214 7.90 -7.00 -17.50
CA VAL A 214 9.22 -6.90 -16.87
C VAL A 214 9.21 -7.09 -15.35
N LYS A 215 8.02 -7.33 -14.76
CA LYS A 215 7.82 -7.61 -13.33
C LYS A 215 8.38 -6.50 -12.45
N LYS A 216 7.95 -5.28 -12.75
CA LYS A 216 8.34 -4.08 -12.00
C LYS A 216 7.11 -3.31 -11.55
N VAL A 217 7.27 -2.60 -10.44
CA VAL A 217 6.30 -1.61 -9.98
C VAL A 217 6.95 -0.25 -9.99
N GLY A 218 6.26 0.76 -10.52
CA GLY A 218 6.72 2.14 -10.55
C GLY A 218 5.94 3.02 -9.58
N PHE A 219 6.62 4.01 -9.00
CA PHE A 219 6.02 5.06 -8.18
C PHE A 219 6.42 6.44 -8.66
N ASN A 220 5.46 7.37 -8.67
CA ASN A 220 5.64 8.81 -8.89
C ASN A 220 4.83 9.57 -7.83
#